data_AF-A0A963V7R7-F1
#
_entry.id   AF-A0A963V7R7-F1
#
_cell.length_a   1.000
_cell.length_b   1.000
_cell.length_c   1.000
_cell.angle_alpha   90.00
_cell.angle_beta   90.00
_cell.angle_gamma   90.00
#
_symmetry.space_group_name_H-M   'P 1'
#
loop_
_entity.id
_entity.type
_entity.pdbx_description
1 polymer ?
#
loop_
_entity_poly.entity_id
_entity_poly.type
_entity_poly.pdbx_seq_one_letter_code
_entity_poly.pdbx_strand_id
1 'polypeptide(L)' 'ILASSDGVIRGIDPASGAVTILAELPDGAASAPVVAGGALYVVTKNGQLHAFR' A
#
# COMPACT_ATOMS: atom_id res chain seq x y z
N ILE A 1 -7.76 0.97 1.26
CA ILE A 1 -6.28 0.95 1.29
C ILE A 1 -5.76 1.69 0.07
N LEU A 2 -4.72 2.49 0.23
CA LEU A 2 -4.05 3.24 -0.83
C LEU A 2 -2.55 2.98 -0.74
N ALA A 3 -1.96 2.34 -1.74
CA ALA A 3 -0.51 2.24 -1.89
C ALA A 3 -0.04 3.35 -2.82
N SER A 4 0.95 4.14 -2.39
CA SER A 4 1.35 5.34 -3.11
C SER A 4 2.83 5.34 -3.46
N SER A 5 3.14 6.09 -4.52
CA SER A 5 4.48 6.23 -5.08
C SER A 5 5.42 7.11 -4.24
N ASP A 6 4.88 7.74 -3.19
CA ASP A 6 5.55 8.58 -2.17
C ASP A 6 6.20 7.77 -1.04
N GLY A 7 6.17 6.44 -1.13
CA GLY A 7 6.90 5.57 -0.21
C GLY A 7 6.09 5.07 0.98
N VAL A 8 4.76 5.17 0.93
CA VAL A 8 3.89 4.78 2.05
C VAL A 8 2.55 4.20 1.60
N ILE A 9 2.00 3.33 2.44
CA ILE A 9 0.65 2.77 2.35
C ILE A 9 -0.23 3.47 3.39
N ARG A 10 -1.44 3.83 2.96
CA ARG A 10 -2.46 4.45 3.82
C ARG A 10 -3.74 3.63 3.89
N GLY A 11 -4.25 3.46 5.10
CA GLY A 11 -5.66 3.15 5.34
C GLY A 11 -6.44 4.46 5.31
N ILE A 12 -7.54 4.50 4.56
CA ILE A 12 -8.41 5.67 4.48
C ILE A 12 -9.81 5.21 4.85
N ASP A 13 -10.44 5.92 5.80
CA ASP A 13 -11.87 5.80 6.04
C ASP A 13 -12.63 6.38 4.84
N PRO A 14 -13.46 5.58 4.12
CA PRO A 14 -14.15 6.04 2.94
C PRO A 14 -15.25 7.09 3.22
N ALA A 15 -15.76 7.19 4.45
CA ALA A 15 -16.81 8.14 4.80
C ALA A 15 -16.23 9.52 5.14
N SER A 16 -15.12 9.57 5.88
CA SER A 16 -14.53 10.81 6.39
C SER A 16 -13.28 11.26 5.65
N GLY A 17 -12.62 10.37 4.90
CA GLY A 17 -11.31 10.63 4.29
C GLY A 17 -10.15 10.60 5.29
N ALA A 18 -10.40 10.27 6.57
CA ALA A 18 -9.36 10.22 7.58
C ALA A 18 -8.36 9.09 7.32
N VAL A 19 -7.07 9.36 7.58
CA VAL A 19 -6.02 8.34 7.53
C VAL A 19 -6.10 7.48 8.80
N THR A 20 -6.30 6.18 8.62
CA THR A 20 -6.46 5.20 9.71
C THR A 20 -5.26 4.28 9.88
N ILE A 21 -4.44 4.11 8.83
CA ILE A 21 -3.20 3.33 8.85
C ILE A 21 -2.14 4.14 8.11
N LEU A 22 -0.91 4.10 8.60
CA LEU A 22 0.27 4.59 7.90
C LEU A 22 1.37 3.53 8.03
N ALA A 23 1.83 2.98 6.90
CA ALA A 23 2.91 2.01 6.85
C ALA A 23 3.92 2.40 5.78
N GLU A 24 5.20 2.13 6.03
CA GLU A 24 6.26 2.39 5.06
C GLU A 24 6.20 1.39 3.90
N LEU A 25 6.49 1.90 2.71
CA LEU A 25 6.66 1.15 1.47
C LEU A 25 7.91 1.69 0.76
N PRO A 26 9.11 1.21 1.12
CA PRO A 26 10.34 1.64 0.47
C PRO A 26 10.22 1.59 -1.06
N ASP A 27 10.82 2.57 -1.73
CA ASP A 27 10.78 2.75 -3.19
C ASP A 27 9.41 3.09 -3.81
N GLY A 28 8.34 3.11 -3.00
CA GLY A 28 7.00 3.51 -3.39
C GLY A 28 6.33 2.54 -4.38
N ALA A 29 5.00 2.60 -4.43
CA ALA A 29 4.22 1.74 -5.31
C ALA A 29 4.47 2.05 -6.79
N ALA A 30 4.61 1.00 -7.59
CA ALA A 30 4.65 1.04 -9.07
C ALA A 30 3.36 0.51 -9.71
N SER A 31 2.47 -0.09 -8.91
CA SER A 31 1.22 -0.70 -9.37
C SER A 31 0.12 -0.51 -8.34
N ALA A 32 -1.13 -0.73 -8.76
CA ALA A 32 -2.25 -0.86 -7.82
C ALA A 32 -2.03 -2.11 -6.94
N PRO A 33 -2.34 -2.04 -5.63
CA PRO A 33 -2.16 -3.16 -4.73
C PRO A 33 -3.22 -4.26 -4.98
N VAL A 34 -2.88 -5.51 -4.66
CA VAL A 34 -3.80 -6.66 -4.75
C VAL A 34 -3.95 -7.32 -3.38
N VAL A 35 -5.18 -7.65 -2.98
CA VAL A 35 -5.44 -8.44 -1.77
C VAL A 35 -5.71 -9.89 -2.17
N ALA A 36 -4.93 -10.83 -1.64
CA ALA A 36 -5.10 -12.26 -1.87
C ALA A 36 -4.61 -13.05 -0.66
N GLY A 37 -5.26 -14.17 -0.32
CA GLY A 37 -4.80 -15.07 0.75
C GLY A 37 -4.60 -14.40 2.12
N GLY A 38 -5.35 -13.34 2.42
CA GLY A 38 -5.21 -12.59 3.68
C GLY A 38 -3.97 -11.67 3.76
N ALA A 39 -3.36 -11.34 2.62
CA ALA A 39 -2.25 -10.38 2.54
C ALA A 39 -2.48 -9.34 1.44
N LEU A 40 -1.87 -8.17 1.63
CA LEU A 40 -1.79 -7.09 0.63
C LEU A 40 -0.46 -7.17 -0.10
N TYR A 41 -0.50 -7.24 -1.42
CA TYR A 41 0.66 -7.31 -2.29
C TYR A 41 0.86 -6.01 -3.07
N VAL A 42 2.10 -5.52 -3.11
CA VAL A 42 2.47 -4.31 -3.84
C VAL A 42 3.79 -4.50 -4.57
N VAL A 43 3.83 -4.24 -5.88
CA VAL A 43 5.09 -4.10 -6.62
C VAL A 43 5.58 -2.67 -6.50
N THR A 44 6.83 -2.49 -6.06
CA THR A 44 7.50 -1.19 -5.90
C THR A 44 8.28 -0.78 -7.14
N LYS A 45 8.72 0.48 -7.22
CA LYS A 45 9.44 1.03 -8.39
C LYS A 45 10.77 0.35 -8.68
N ASN A 46 11.43 -0.23 -7.69
CA ASN A 46 12.64 -1.03 -7.89
C ASN A 46 12.34 -2.50 -8.26
N GLY A 47 11.08 -2.84 -8.54
CA GLY A 47 10.67 -4.17 -8.99
C GLY A 47 10.52 -5.19 -7.87
N GLN A 48 10.58 -4.79 -6.60
CA GLN A 48 10.35 -5.71 -5.48
C GLN A 48 8.86 -5.93 -5.23
N LEU A 49 8.52 -7.15 -4.85
CA LEU A 49 7.17 -7.52 -4.40
C LEU A 49 7.15 -7.55 -2.88
N HIS A 50 6.37 -6.64 -2.28
CA HIS A 50 6.15 -6.59 -0.83
C HIS A 50 4.81 -7.24 -0.47
N ALA A 51 4.75 -7.87 0.70
CA ALA A 51 3.54 -8.46 1.27
C ALA A 51 3.32 -7.95 2.70
N PHE A 52 2.11 -7.46 2.98
CA PHE A 52 1.69 -6.95 4.29
C PHE A 52 0.52 -7.79 4.82
N ARG A 53 0.49 -8.04 6.13
CA ARG A 53 -0.58 -8.75 6.85
C ARG A 53 -1.11 -7.90 7.99
#